data_AF-A0A2S7XSU1-F1
#
_entry.id   AF-A0A2S7XSU1-F1
#
_cell.length_a   1.000
_cell.length_b   1.000
_cell.length_c   1.000
_cell.angle_alpha   90.00
_cell.angle_beta   90.00
_cell.angle_gamma   90.00
#
_symmetry.space_group_name_H-M   'P 1'
#
loop_
_entity.id
_entity.type
_entity.pdbx_description
1 polymer ?
#
loop_
_entity_poly.entity_id
_entity_poly.type
_entity_poly.pdbx_seq_one_letter_code
_entity_poly.pdbx_strand_id
1 'polypeptide(L)'
;MATAAGQAPLYHLDQLTAQPDATVIACEGEKAADAAAVLFPDAVTVTSLNGAKSPDKTDWSPLKGRVVRIWPDNDQAGKGYAAAVAKFVQAAGATSIQILDVSKFPEKYDAADVVDWNPADAVWIDQTLKTPVTPDAGVTPDNALFPPADNRPCYFVLDDWAEERGRKYAPGVYQCTKSGDKDVGFSLSNHWICSPIHCDAMTRDEQKNNCGRLLRFKTSFEDWREWSVPMAMFSGSCDELRSILLSMGVEIHPKNKAALSEYIQSQHPKKRMLSATQTGWSGDSFILPDAVIGNSASAVVFQSAETRSNDYTTAGSIEEWRDEIAAKAVDNPILALALSAGFSGPLLELTNTDGGGFHFFDNSSSGKTTSVDAACSIWGGAKYRRSWKSTANGMEAIATAFNDSLLALDEIGEADPKEVGAVVYLIGNGRGKQRASKTGAAREIARWRCFALSSGERTIETIMADAGQTTKAGQSVRMLDIPVKRKFGAWDNLHGAADGAKFSDSIRNAVKKQHGMLDGNF
;
A
#
# COMPACT_ATOMS: atom_id res chain seq x y z
N MET A 1 32.45 -15.69 -23.22
CA MET A 1 31.42 -16.72 -23.43
C MET A 1 31.33 -16.99 -24.91
N ALA A 2 31.29 -18.26 -25.33
CA ALA A 2 31.09 -18.60 -26.74
C ALA A 2 29.59 -18.52 -27.06
N THR A 3 29.22 -17.71 -28.05
CA THR A 3 27.86 -17.64 -28.58
C THR A 3 27.40 -19.02 -29.04
N ALA A 4 26.13 -19.37 -28.81
CA ALA A 4 25.56 -20.58 -29.39
C ALA A 4 25.76 -20.56 -30.92
N ALA A 5 26.24 -21.66 -31.51
CA ALA A 5 26.64 -21.72 -32.92
C ALA A 5 25.47 -21.29 -33.84
N GLY A 6 25.60 -20.12 -34.49
CA GLY A 6 24.64 -19.58 -35.46
C GLY A 6 23.79 -18.39 -35.00
N GLN A 7 23.90 -17.93 -33.74
CA GLN A 7 23.22 -16.72 -33.25
C GLN A 7 24.16 -15.51 -33.14
N ALA A 8 23.62 -14.32 -33.38
CA ALA A 8 24.36 -13.07 -33.33
C ALA A 8 24.41 -12.47 -31.91
N PRO A 9 25.46 -11.73 -31.55
CA PRO A 9 25.57 -11.10 -30.24
C PRO A 9 24.57 -9.96 -30.07
N LEU A 10 24.22 -9.65 -28.82
CA LEU A 10 23.47 -8.45 -28.45
C LEU A 10 24.29 -7.18 -28.77
N TYR A 11 23.60 -6.12 -29.18
CA TYR A 11 24.18 -4.77 -29.16
C TYR A 11 24.58 -4.39 -27.73
N HIS A 12 25.72 -3.73 -27.55
CA HIS A 12 26.37 -3.44 -26.26
C HIS A 12 26.74 -4.66 -25.39
N LEU A 13 26.98 -5.83 -25.99
CA LEU A 13 27.43 -7.01 -25.26
C LEU A 13 28.74 -6.79 -24.48
N ASP A 14 29.63 -5.94 -24.96
CA ASP A 14 30.86 -5.54 -24.29
C ASP A 14 30.58 -4.82 -22.96
N GLN A 15 29.65 -3.85 -22.97
CA GLN A 15 29.22 -3.13 -21.76
C GLN A 15 28.49 -4.06 -20.80
N LEU A 16 27.61 -4.92 -21.33
CA LEU A 16 26.89 -5.93 -20.54
C LEU A 16 27.86 -6.89 -19.83
N THR A 17 28.98 -7.24 -20.49
CA THR A 17 30.02 -8.10 -19.92
C THR A 17 30.84 -7.36 -18.86
N ALA A 18 31.11 -6.07 -19.06
CA ALA A 18 31.84 -5.23 -18.10
C ALA A 18 31.02 -4.93 -16.82
N GLN A 19 29.69 -4.95 -16.91
CA GLN A 19 28.77 -4.64 -15.81
C GLN A 19 27.85 -5.82 -15.48
N PRO A 20 28.32 -6.82 -14.70
CA PRO A 20 27.59 -8.07 -14.45
C PRO A 20 26.28 -7.88 -13.67
N ASP A 21 26.19 -6.85 -12.84
CA ASP A 21 25.05 -6.61 -11.93
C ASP A 21 24.09 -5.51 -12.42
N ALA A 22 24.39 -4.85 -13.56
CA ALA A 22 23.56 -3.78 -14.09
C ALA A 22 22.18 -4.28 -14.53
N THR A 23 21.16 -3.45 -14.31
CA THR A 23 19.83 -3.64 -14.92
C THR A 23 19.95 -3.51 -16.42
N VAL A 24 19.26 -4.37 -17.17
CA VAL A 24 19.33 -4.35 -18.64
C VAL A 24 18.04 -3.78 -19.21
N ILE A 25 18.13 -2.86 -20.17
CA ILE A 25 16.98 -2.34 -20.92
C ILE A 25 17.08 -2.79 -22.38
N ALA A 26 16.15 -3.62 -22.83
CA ALA A 26 16.05 -4.10 -24.20
C ALA A 26 15.11 -3.21 -25.03
N CYS A 27 15.62 -2.60 -26.09
CA CYS A 27 14.87 -1.76 -27.03
C CYS A 27 14.70 -2.45 -28.40
N GLU A 28 13.82 -1.93 -29.26
CA GLU A 28 13.60 -2.46 -30.62
C GLU A 28 14.76 -2.23 -31.58
N GLY A 29 15.52 -1.16 -31.42
CA GLY A 29 16.61 -0.81 -32.33
C GLY A 29 17.75 -0.06 -31.65
N GLU A 30 18.87 0.07 -32.37
CA GLU A 30 20.12 0.66 -31.85
C GLU A 30 19.93 2.13 -31.44
N LYS A 31 19.19 2.92 -32.24
CA LYS A 31 18.89 4.33 -31.90
C LYS A 31 18.12 4.48 -30.60
N ALA A 32 17.10 3.64 -30.40
CA ALA A 32 16.33 3.61 -29.17
C ALA A 32 17.18 3.13 -27.99
N ALA A 33 18.05 2.14 -28.19
CA ALA A 33 18.98 1.67 -27.16
C ALA A 33 19.98 2.76 -26.75
N ASP A 34 20.54 3.51 -27.70
CA ASP A 34 21.44 4.63 -27.42
C ASP A 34 20.72 5.77 -26.67
N ALA A 35 19.49 6.11 -27.08
CA ALA A 35 18.69 7.11 -26.38
C ALA A 35 18.32 6.67 -24.96
N ALA A 36 17.93 5.41 -24.78
CA ALA A 36 17.65 4.83 -23.47
C ALA A 36 18.89 4.81 -22.56
N ALA A 37 20.12 4.69 -23.11
CA ALA A 37 21.35 4.74 -22.33
C ALA A 37 21.60 6.14 -21.74
N VAL A 38 21.18 7.20 -22.46
CA VAL A 38 21.24 8.58 -21.95
C VAL A 38 20.23 8.78 -20.82
N LEU A 39 19.04 8.20 -20.95
CA LEU A 39 17.96 8.31 -19.96
C LEU A 39 18.20 7.46 -18.70
N PHE A 40 18.89 6.33 -18.82
CA PHE A 40 19.19 5.40 -17.74
C PHE A 40 20.70 5.11 -17.64
N PRO A 41 21.51 6.04 -17.10
CA PRO A 41 22.97 5.92 -17.08
C PRO A 41 23.49 4.74 -16.23
N ASP A 42 22.68 4.26 -15.28
CA ASP A 42 23.01 3.12 -14.41
C ASP A 42 22.55 1.76 -14.98
N ALA A 43 21.97 1.76 -16.18
CA ALA A 43 21.53 0.55 -16.87
C ALA A 43 22.37 0.29 -18.13
N VAL A 44 22.46 -0.97 -18.53
CA VAL A 44 23.01 -1.35 -19.84
C VAL A 44 21.87 -1.53 -20.81
N THR A 45 21.88 -0.78 -21.91
CA THR A 45 20.85 -0.91 -22.95
C THR A 45 21.32 -1.84 -24.05
N VAL A 46 20.41 -2.69 -24.54
CA VAL A 46 20.69 -3.71 -25.55
C VAL A 46 19.59 -3.74 -26.60
N THR A 47 19.90 -4.29 -27.77
CA THR A 47 18.89 -4.64 -28.78
C THR A 47 19.31 -5.90 -29.55
N SER A 48 18.35 -6.50 -30.25
CA SER A 48 18.55 -7.70 -31.06
C SER A 48 19.10 -7.37 -32.45
N LEU A 49 19.76 -8.33 -33.09
CA LEU A 49 20.30 -8.16 -34.44
C LEU A 49 19.14 -7.97 -35.45
N ASN A 50 19.18 -6.87 -36.21
CA ASN A 50 18.13 -6.41 -37.13
C ASN A 50 16.82 -5.94 -36.45
N GLY A 51 16.89 -5.65 -35.15
CA GLY A 51 15.78 -5.10 -34.37
C GLY A 51 14.53 -5.98 -34.39
N ALA A 52 13.35 -5.34 -34.43
CA ALA A 52 12.04 -5.99 -34.29
C ALA A 52 11.75 -7.16 -35.24
N LYS A 53 12.48 -7.28 -36.36
CA LYS A 53 12.18 -8.25 -37.43
C LYS A 53 12.73 -9.66 -37.19
N SER A 54 13.71 -9.86 -36.30
CA SER A 54 14.31 -11.19 -36.08
C SER A 54 14.96 -11.36 -34.68
N PRO A 55 14.20 -11.13 -33.58
CA PRO A 55 14.74 -11.32 -32.22
C PRO A 55 15.21 -12.75 -31.93
N ASP A 56 14.70 -13.75 -32.66
CA ASP A 56 15.04 -15.17 -32.56
C ASP A 56 16.47 -15.51 -33.00
N LYS A 57 17.09 -14.64 -33.82
CA LYS A 57 18.47 -14.83 -34.33
C LYS A 57 19.54 -14.29 -33.39
N THR A 58 19.15 -13.71 -32.27
CA THR A 58 20.06 -13.11 -31.28
C THR A 58 20.28 -14.08 -30.12
N ASP A 59 21.53 -14.15 -29.64
CA ASP A 59 21.87 -14.90 -28.43
C ASP A 59 21.49 -14.12 -27.17
N TRP A 60 20.40 -14.53 -26.53
CA TRP A 60 19.89 -13.93 -25.29
C TRP A 60 20.50 -14.52 -24.02
N SER A 61 21.34 -15.57 -24.13
CA SER A 61 21.97 -16.22 -22.97
C SER A 61 22.80 -15.31 -22.06
N PRO A 62 23.40 -14.19 -22.53
CA PRO A 62 24.10 -13.23 -21.66
C PRO A 62 23.21 -12.57 -20.58
N LEU A 63 21.88 -12.66 -20.73
CA LEU A 63 20.91 -12.08 -19.79
C LEU A 63 20.53 -13.02 -18.63
N LYS A 64 21.08 -14.23 -18.60
CA LYS A 64 20.85 -15.20 -17.52
C LYS A 64 21.15 -14.58 -16.15
N GLY A 65 20.20 -14.68 -15.24
CA GLY A 65 20.32 -14.19 -13.86
C GLY A 65 20.03 -12.69 -13.67
N ARG A 66 19.74 -11.95 -14.74
CA ARG A 66 19.61 -10.48 -14.70
C ARG A 66 18.16 -10.00 -14.63
N VAL A 67 17.98 -8.77 -14.12
CA VAL A 67 16.73 -8.02 -14.25
C VAL A 67 16.69 -7.37 -15.62
N VAL A 68 15.67 -7.69 -16.41
CA VAL A 68 15.52 -7.20 -17.78
C VAL A 68 14.24 -6.38 -17.89
N ARG A 69 14.40 -5.16 -18.37
CA ARG A 69 13.36 -4.20 -18.71
C ARG A 69 13.25 -4.14 -20.23
N ILE A 70 12.05 -4.09 -20.78
CA ILE A 70 11.80 -4.04 -22.22
C ILE A 70 11.08 -2.74 -22.53
N TRP A 71 11.68 -1.90 -23.37
CA TRP A 71 11.08 -0.66 -23.84
C TRP A 71 10.66 -0.84 -25.31
N PRO A 72 9.37 -1.06 -25.59
CA PRO A 72 8.86 -1.18 -26.95
C PRO A 72 8.51 0.17 -27.58
N ASP A 73 8.41 0.19 -28.90
CA ASP A 73 7.76 1.27 -29.64
C ASP A 73 6.26 1.29 -29.30
N ASN A 74 5.64 2.48 -29.26
CA ASN A 74 4.21 2.60 -28.98
C ASN A 74 3.33 2.32 -30.20
N ASP A 75 3.45 1.11 -30.74
CA ASP A 75 2.59 0.61 -31.81
C ASP A 75 2.32 -0.91 -31.68
N GLN A 76 1.64 -1.48 -32.67
CA GLN A 76 1.30 -2.91 -32.67
C GLN A 76 2.52 -3.82 -32.91
N ALA A 77 3.55 -3.34 -33.63
CA ALA A 77 4.79 -4.08 -33.87
C ALA A 77 5.64 -4.10 -32.59
N GLY A 78 5.76 -2.95 -31.91
CA GLY A 78 6.28 -2.74 -30.56
C GLY A 78 5.81 -3.77 -29.55
N LYS A 79 4.49 -3.89 -29.44
CA LYS A 79 3.85 -4.87 -28.55
C LYS A 79 4.21 -6.31 -28.92
N GLY A 80 4.28 -6.61 -30.22
CA GLY A 80 4.67 -7.93 -30.74
C GLY A 80 6.13 -8.28 -30.41
N TYR A 81 7.04 -7.32 -30.60
CA TYR A 81 8.45 -7.46 -30.23
C TYR A 81 8.62 -7.67 -28.73
N ALA A 82 7.97 -6.86 -27.90
CA ALA A 82 8.08 -6.97 -26.45
C ALA A 82 7.68 -8.36 -25.95
N ALA A 83 6.56 -8.89 -26.49
CA ALA A 83 6.09 -10.23 -26.17
C ALA A 83 7.05 -11.34 -26.66
N ALA A 84 7.71 -11.16 -27.81
CA ALA A 84 8.69 -12.10 -28.32
C ALA A 84 9.98 -12.10 -27.48
N VAL A 85 10.54 -10.91 -27.21
CA VAL A 85 11.74 -10.73 -26.40
C VAL A 85 11.52 -11.25 -24.99
N ALA A 86 10.37 -10.97 -24.36
CA ALA A 86 10.05 -11.51 -23.04
C ALA A 86 10.17 -13.04 -22.99
N LYS A 87 9.72 -13.77 -24.02
CA LYS A 87 9.86 -15.23 -24.10
C LYS A 87 11.32 -15.68 -24.20
N PHE A 88 12.13 -15.02 -25.03
CA PHE A 88 13.54 -15.37 -25.20
C PHE A 88 14.36 -15.07 -23.95
N VAL A 89 14.11 -13.92 -23.33
CA VAL A 89 14.74 -13.49 -22.07
C VAL A 89 14.36 -14.43 -20.91
N GLN A 90 13.09 -14.85 -20.86
CA GLN A 90 12.63 -15.84 -19.89
C GLN A 90 13.32 -17.19 -20.10
N ALA A 91 13.40 -17.67 -21.34
CA ALA A 91 14.07 -18.92 -21.68
C ALA A 91 15.58 -18.87 -21.40
N ALA A 92 16.22 -17.69 -21.53
CA ALA A 92 17.60 -17.46 -21.16
C ALA A 92 17.84 -17.48 -19.63
N GLY A 93 16.77 -17.38 -18.83
CA GLY A 93 16.84 -17.47 -17.37
C GLY A 93 17.05 -16.12 -16.67
N ALA A 94 16.49 -15.03 -17.20
CA ALA A 94 16.40 -13.76 -16.47
C ALA A 94 15.64 -13.90 -15.14
N THR A 95 15.99 -13.10 -14.14
CA THR A 95 15.37 -13.14 -12.80
C THR A 95 14.09 -12.34 -12.71
N SER A 96 13.92 -11.34 -13.58
CA SER A 96 12.73 -10.51 -13.68
C SER A 96 12.60 -9.95 -15.10
N ILE A 97 11.37 -9.83 -15.58
CA ILE A 97 11.03 -9.25 -16.88
C ILE A 97 9.97 -8.18 -16.68
N GLN A 98 10.27 -6.94 -17.04
CA GLN A 98 9.33 -5.84 -16.96
C GLN A 98 9.17 -5.18 -18.33
N ILE A 99 7.97 -4.78 -18.72
CA ILE A 99 7.71 -4.07 -19.97
C ILE A 99 7.24 -2.66 -19.64
N LEU A 100 7.82 -1.64 -20.26
CA LEU A 100 7.40 -0.27 -20.05
C LEU A 100 5.97 -0.08 -20.56
N ASP A 101 5.12 0.54 -19.73
CA ASP A 101 3.80 1.01 -20.18
C ASP A 101 3.97 2.24 -21.07
N VAL A 102 3.88 2.01 -22.37
CA VAL A 102 4.00 3.07 -23.39
C VAL A 102 2.67 3.73 -23.74
N SER A 103 1.56 3.38 -23.05
CA SER A 103 0.22 3.88 -23.37
C SER A 103 0.05 5.40 -23.22
N LYS A 104 0.93 6.04 -22.42
CA LYS A 104 0.95 7.49 -22.21
C LYS A 104 1.74 8.25 -23.28
N PHE A 105 2.55 7.57 -24.08
CA PHE A 105 3.29 8.22 -25.17
C PHE A 105 2.41 8.35 -26.41
N PRO A 106 2.71 9.30 -27.32
CA PRO A 106 2.07 9.35 -28.62
C PRO A 106 2.29 8.06 -29.43
N GLU A 107 1.40 7.77 -30.38
CA GLU A 107 1.51 6.59 -31.25
C GLU A 107 2.86 6.61 -32.01
N LYS A 108 3.53 5.46 -32.08
CA LYS A 108 4.85 5.23 -32.69
C LYS A 108 6.05 5.84 -31.96
N TYR A 109 5.87 6.43 -30.78
CA TYR A 109 7.01 6.93 -30.00
C TYR A 109 7.81 5.76 -29.41
N ASP A 110 9.13 5.90 -29.46
CA ASP A 110 10.10 5.03 -28.78
C ASP A 110 10.99 5.83 -27.80
N ALA A 111 12.06 5.21 -27.32
CA ALA A 111 13.01 5.86 -26.42
C ALA A 111 13.78 7.05 -27.06
N ALA A 112 13.88 7.12 -28.38
CA ALA A 112 14.53 8.22 -29.10
C ALA A 112 13.61 9.43 -29.31
N ASP A 113 12.29 9.26 -29.19
CA ASP A 113 11.29 10.31 -29.41
C ASP A 113 10.86 11.06 -28.15
N VAL A 114 11.18 10.54 -26.96
CA VAL A 114 10.78 11.19 -25.70
C VAL A 114 11.54 12.51 -25.48
N VAL A 115 10.78 13.59 -25.27
CA VAL A 115 11.29 14.94 -24.96
C VAL A 115 10.59 15.41 -23.68
N ASP A 116 11.34 16.04 -22.77
CA ASP A 116 10.82 16.53 -21.48
C ASP A 116 10.13 15.45 -20.62
N TRP A 117 10.59 14.20 -20.73
CA TRP A 117 10.10 13.07 -19.94
C TRP A 117 11.10 12.69 -18.85
N ASN A 118 10.63 12.55 -17.62
CA ASN A 118 11.47 12.11 -16.50
C ASN A 118 11.47 10.57 -16.44
N PRO A 119 12.65 9.91 -16.53
CA PRO A 119 12.75 8.45 -16.40
C PRO A 119 12.19 7.88 -15.09
N ALA A 120 12.04 8.71 -14.04
CA ALA A 120 11.37 8.32 -12.79
C ALA A 120 9.86 8.08 -12.97
N ASP A 121 9.23 8.64 -14.01
CA ASP A 121 7.81 8.46 -14.34
C ASP A 121 7.55 7.14 -15.08
N ALA A 122 8.60 6.35 -15.34
CA ALA A 122 8.53 5.08 -16.03
C ALA A 122 7.72 4.04 -15.25
N VAL A 123 6.54 3.72 -15.76
CA VAL A 123 5.70 2.64 -15.23
C VAL A 123 6.13 1.32 -15.88
N TRP A 124 6.88 0.51 -15.15
CA TRP A 124 7.31 -0.81 -15.60
C TRP A 124 6.30 -1.87 -15.18
N ILE A 125 5.58 -2.43 -16.14
CA ILE A 125 4.62 -3.52 -15.91
C ILE A 125 5.42 -4.82 -15.72
N ASP A 126 5.32 -5.41 -14.53
CA ASP A 126 5.95 -6.70 -14.28
C ASP A 126 5.27 -7.80 -15.14
N GLN A 127 6.04 -8.37 -16.05
CA GLN A 127 5.66 -9.44 -16.96
C GLN A 127 6.35 -10.74 -16.59
N THR A 128 6.92 -10.81 -15.38
CA THR A 128 7.41 -12.04 -14.77
C THR A 128 6.21 -12.95 -14.52
N LEU A 129 5.76 -13.66 -15.56
CA LEU A 129 4.77 -14.71 -15.42
C LEU A 129 5.30 -15.74 -14.42
N LYS A 130 4.51 -15.94 -13.37
CA LYS A 130 4.50 -17.02 -12.37
C LYS A 130 5.55 -18.10 -12.64
N THR A 131 6.49 -18.24 -11.71
CA THR A 131 7.35 -19.40 -11.45
C THR A 131 6.93 -20.67 -12.23
N PRO A 132 7.82 -21.19 -13.08
CA PRO A 132 8.37 -22.49 -12.76
C PRO A 132 9.86 -22.35 -12.54
N VAL A 133 10.27 -22.24 -11.28
CA VAL A 133 11.60 -22.63 -10.86
C VAL A 133 11.47 -24.04 -10.31
N THR A 134 11.70 -25.01 -11.18
CA THR A 134 12.51 -26.19 -10.86
C THR A 134 13.46 -26.41 -12.03
N PRO A 135 14.78 -26.24 -11.86
CA PRO A 135 15.72 -27.00 -12.66
C PRO A 135 15.62 -28.47 -12.24
N ASP A 136 15.66 -29.36 -13.23
CA ASP A 136 15.55 -30.82 -13.13
C ASP A 136 14.15 -31.42 -12.91
N ALA A 137 13.42 -31.59 -14.02
CA ALA A 137 12.75 -32.85 -14.32
C ALA A 137 12.50 -32.91 -15.83
N GLY A 138 12.77 -34.07 -16.43
CA GLY A 138 12.64 -34.29 -17.86
C GLY A 138 11.25 -33.96 -18.42
N VAL A 139 11.26 -33.65 -19.71
CA VAL A 139 10.09 -33.51 -20.59
C VAL A 139 8.99 -34.51 -20.23
N THR A 140 7.80 -34.01 -19.87
CA THR A 140 6.56 -34.82 -19.80
C THR A 140 5.47 -34.16 -20.65
N PRO A 141 4.47 -34.94 -21.14
CA PRO A 141 3.72 -34.64 -22.34
C PRO A 141 2.51 -33.70 -22.14
N ASP A 142 2.30 -32.82 -23.12
CA ASP A 142 1.11 -32.05 -23.54
C ASP A 142 -0.11 -31.92 -22.59
N ASN A 143 -0.42 -30.66 -22.23
CA ASN A 143 -1.75 -30.11 -21.91
C ASN A 143 -2.58 -30.69 -20.73
N ALA A 144 -1.95 -31.28 -19.71
CA ALA A 144 -2.66 -31.58 -18.45
C ALA A 144 -2.86 -30.32 -17.60
N LEU A 145 -4.10 -30.05 -17.16
CA LEU A 145 -4.44 -28.88 -16.33
C LEU A 145 -3.91 -29.03 -14.89
N PHE A 146 -3.99 -30.24 -14.33
CA PHE A 146 -3.55 -30.53 -12.97
C PHE A 146 -2.21 -31.26 -12.93
N PRO A 147 -1.46 -31.16 -11.82
CA PRO A 147 -0.18 -31.85 -11.67
C PRO A 147 -0.29 -33.37 -11.90
N PRO A 148 0.74 -33.99 -12.52
CA PRO A 148 0.76 -35.43 -12.77
C PRO A 148 0.87 -36.25 -11.47
N ALA A 149 0.72 -37.57 -11.57
CA ALA A 149 0.74 -38.48 -10.43
C ALA A 149 2.01 -38.36 -9.56
N ASP A 150 3.16 -38.11 -10.18
CA ASP A 150 4.44 -38.02 -9.48
C ASP A 150 4.57 -36.76 -8.61
N ASN A 151 3.80 -35.73 -8.93
CA ASN A 151 3.80 -34.46 -8.20
C ASN A 151 2.67 -34.38 -7.16
N ARG A 152 2.06 -35.52 -6.80
CA ARG A 152 0.96 -35.62 -5.81
C ARG A 152 1.40 -36.45 -4.59
N PRO A 153 0.96 -36.09 -3.36
CA PRO A 153 -0.02 -35.04 -3.05
C PRO A 153 0.56 -33.62 -3.11
N CYS A 154 -0.24 -32.66 -3.56
CA CYS A 154 0.14 -31.25 -3.62
C CYS A 154 -1.09 -30.34 -3.60
N TYR A 155 -0.84 -29.04 -3.46
CA TYR A 155 -1.84 -28.00 -3.72
C TYR A 155 -1.58 -27.36 -5.07
N PHE A 156 -2.65 -27.02 -5.78
CA PHE A 156 -2.61 -26.37 -7.08
C PHE A 156 -3.58 -25.18 -7.08
N VAL A 157 -3.13 -24.02 -7.55
CA VAL A 157 -3.98 -22.82 -7.63
C VAL A 157 -4.34 -22.56 -9.08
N LEU A 158 -5.64 -22.47 -9.35
CA LEU A 158 -6.22 -22.14 -10.64
C LEU A 158 -6.86 -20.76 -10.56
N ASP A 159 -6.37 -19.77 -11.29
CA ASP A 159 -6.84 -18.38 -11.15
C ASP A 159 -8.14 -18.07 -11.92
N ASP A 160 -8.39 -18.83 -12.98
CA ASP A 160 -9.49 -18.65 -13.92
C ASP A 160 -10.14 -19.98 -14.28
N TRP A 161 -11.36 -19.92 -14.80
CA TRP A 161 -12.08 -21.11 -15.24
C TRP A 161 -11.25 -21.88 -16.28
N ALA A 162 -11.15 -23.18 -16.09
CA ALA A 162 -10.45 -24.05 -17.02
C ALA A 162 -11.27 -25.31 -17.33
N GLU A 163 -10.96 -25.94 -18.45
CA GLU A 163 -11.62 -27.16 -18.90
C GLU A 163 -10.57 -28.23 -19.21
N GLU A 164 -10.77 -29.43 -18.68
CA GLU A 164 -9.93 -30.60 -18.99
C GLU A 164 -10.85 -31.79 -19.25
N ARG A 165 -10.69 -32.43 -20.42
CA ARG A 165 -11.46 -33.62 -20.84
C ARG A 165 -12.99 -33.43 -20.73
N GLY A 166 -13.49 -32.25 -21.11
CA GLY A 166 -14.93 -31.91 -21.09
C GLY A 166 -15.49 -31.56 -19.71
N ARG A 167 -14.65 -31.52 -18.66
CA ARG A 167 -15.05 -31.11 -17.32
C ARG A 167 -14.55 -29.71 -17.01
N LYS A 168 -15.46 -28.83 -16.59
CA LYS A 168 -15.13 -27.48 -16.13
C LYS A 168 -14.66 -27.49 -14.68
N TYR A 169 -13.63 -26.70 -14.42
CA TYR A 169 -13.02 -26.47 -13.12
C TYR A 169 -13.12 -24.99 -12.77
N ALA A 170 -13.69 -24.72 -11.60
CA ALA A 170 -13.80 -23.37 -11.07
C ALA A 170 -12.42 -22.83 -10.65
N PRO A 171 -12.17 -21.52 -10.72
CA PRO A 171 -11.01 -20.91 -10.08
C PRO A 171 -10.93 -21.34 -8.61
N GLY A 172 -9.74 -21.69 -8.14
CA GLY A 172 -9.54 -22.00 -6.74
C GLY A 172 -8.25 -22.70 -6.38
N VAL A 173 -8.10 -22.92 -5.08
CA VAL A 173 -7.08 -23.81 -4.54
C VAL A 173 -7.63 -25.23 -4.53
N TYR A 174 -6.88 -26.16 -5.11
CA TYR A 174 -7.20 -27.58 -5.20
C TYR A 174 -6.21 -28.41 -4.40
N GLN A 175 -6.70 -29.33 -3.59
CA GLN A 175 -5.90 -30.43 -3.05
C GLN A 175 -5.86 -31.57 -4.06
N CYS A 176 -4.69 -31.81 -4.64
CA CYS A 176 -4.46 -32.86 -5.61
C CYS A 176 -3.86 -34.07 -4.92
N THR A 177 -4.58 -35.20 -4.93
CA THR A 177 -4.17 -36.44 -4.27
C THR A 177 -4.11 -37.60 -5.26
N LYS A 178 -3.45 -38.68 -4.85
CA LYS A 178 -3.45 -39.96 -5.54
C LYS A 178 -3.77 -41.08 -4.56
N SER A 179 -4.51 -42.08 -5.00
CA SER A 179 -4.83 -43.28 -4.24
C SER A 179 -4.66 -44.53 -5.11
N GLY A 180 -4.25 -45.65 -4.51
CA GLY A 180 -3.90 -46.87 -5.24
C GLY A 180 -2.44 -47.28 -5.05
N ASP A 181 -2.05 -48.37 -5.70
CA ASP A 181 -0.73 -48.99 -5.59
C ASP A 181 -0.02 -48.97 -6.95
N LYS A 182 1.33 -49.02 -6.94
CA LYS A 182 2.16 -49.07 -8.14
C LYS A 182 1.79 -50.21 -9.09
N ASP A 183 1.31 -51.33 -8.55
CA ASP A 183 0.98 -52.53 -9.32
C ASP A 183 -0.41 -52.48 -9.99
N VAL A 184 -1.34 -51.66 -9.46
CA VAL A 184 -2.74 -51.57 -9.91
C VAL A 184 -3.00 -50.26 -10.69
N GLY A 185 -2.13 -49.26 -10.51
CA GLY A 185 -2.28 -47.92 -11.04
C GLY A 185 -2.87 -46.95 -10.00
N PHE A 186 -2.56 -45.67 -10.18
CA PHE A 186 -3.05 -44.60 -9.30
C PHE A 186 -4.34 -43.98 -9.85
N SER A 187 -5.33 -43.81 -8.97
CA SER A 187 -6.46 -42.93 -9.19
C SER A 187 -6.10 -41.51 -8.73
N LEU A 188 -6.38 -40.52 -9.57
CA LEU A 188 -6.07 -39.12 -9.30
C LEU A 188 -7.34 -38.35 -8.91
N SER A 189 -7.28 -37.58 -7.82
CA SER A 189 -8.39 -36.76 -7.34
C SER A 189 -7.96 -35.31 -7.11
N ASN A 190 -8.85 -34.37 -7.46
CA ASN A 190 -8.67 -32.93 -7.27
C ASN A 190 -9.84 -32.40 -6.44
N HIS A 191 -9.60 -32.00 -5.21
CA HIS A 191 -10.63 -31.47 -4.31
C HIS A 191 -10.52 -29.95 -4.22
N TRP A 192 -11.57 -29.23 -4.64
CA TRP A 192 -11.61 -27.77 -4.52
C TRP A 192 -11.77 -27.37 -3.04
N ILE A 193 -10.95 -26.43 -2.58
CA ILE A 193 -10.87 -25.98 -1.18
C ILE A 193 -11.53 -24.62 -1.01
N CYS A 194 -11.15 -23.66 -1.84
CA CYS A 194 -11.57 -22.26 -1.77
C CYS A 194 -11.34 -21.57 -3.11
N SER A 195 -11.84 -20.33 -3.24
CA SER A 195 -11.48 -19.43 -4.34
C SER A 195 -9.95 -19.19 -4.37
N PRO A 196 -9.37 -18.66 -5.47
CA PRO A 196 -7.93 -18.56 -5.63
C PRO A 196 -7.25 -17.80 -4.49
N ILE A 197 -6.23 -18.39 -3.88
CA ILE A 197 -5.36 -17.76 -2.87
C ILE A 197 -3.92 -18.14 -3.18
N HIS A 198 -3.04 -17.14 -3.30
CA HIS A 198 -1.59 -17.25 -3.37
C HIS A 198 -0.97 -16.77 -2.07
N CYS A 199 0.18 -17.35 -1.68
CA CYS A 199 1.00 -16.85 -0.58
C CYS A 199 2.25 -16.18 -1.16
N ASP A 200 2.22 -14.86 -1.27
CA ASP A 200 3.22 -14.11 -2.04
C ASP A 200 4.47 -13.77 -1.22
N ALA A 201 4.34 -13.61 0.10
CA ALA A 201 5.47 -13.32 0.99
C ALA A 201 5.31 -13.90 2.40
N MET A 202 6.44 -14.08 3.09
CA MET A 202 6.46 -14.22 4.54
C MET A 202 6.65 -12.85 5.18
N THR A 203 5.82 -12.52 6.16
CA THR A 203 5.84 -11.21 6.83
C THR A 203 6.37 -11.35 8.26
N ARG A 204 6.99 -10.30 8.80
CA ARG A 204 7.32 -10.21 10.23
C ARG A 204 7.35 -8.77 10.72
N ASP A 205 7.01 -8.53 11.98
CA ASP A 205 7.21 -7.23 12.62
C ASP A 205 8.70 -6.88 12.81
N GLU A 206 8.97 -5.62 13.18
CA GLU A 206 10.34 -5.12 13.42
C GLU A 206 11.06 -5.91 14.52
N GLN A 207 10.32 -6.35 15.54
CA GLN A 207 10.84 -7.11 16.68
C GLN A 207 11.08 -8.59 16.34
N LYS A 208 10.62 -9.06 15.18
CA LYS A 208 10.67 -10.46 14.72
C LYS A 208 9.92 -11.44 15.63
N ASN A 209 8.96 -10.93 16.41
CA ASN A 209 8.15 -11.72 17.32
C ASN A 209 6.82 -12.13 16.69
N ASN A 210 6.31 -11.34 15.73
CA ASN A 210 5.05 -11.59 15.05
C ASN A 210 5.30 -11.90 13.57
N CYS A 211 5.21 -13.17 13.20
CA CYS A 211 5.33 -13.62 11.81
C CYS A 211 3.95 -13.81 11.15
N GLY A 212 3.89 -13.69 9.83
CA GLY A 212 2.68 -13.84 9.04
C GLY A 212 2.90 -14.37 7.63
N ARG A 213 1.84 -14.32 6.81
CA ARG A 213 1.86 -14.55 5.36
C ARG A 213 1.14 -13.40 4.67
N LEU A 214 1.71 -12.90 3.59
CA LEU A 214 0.96 -12.04 2.66
C LEU A 214 0.17 -12.94 1.71
N LEU A 215 -1.15 -12.91 1.83
CA LEU A 215 -2.07 -13.61 0.95
C LEU A 215 -2.52 -12.68 -0.16
N ARG A 216 -2.55 -13.17 -1.39
CA ARG A 216 -3.22 -12.52 -2.52
C ARG A 216 -4.33 -13.43 -3.02
N PHE A 217 -5.57 -12.97 -3.00
CA PHE A 217 -6.72 -13.81 -3.26
C PHE A 217 -7.77 -13.12 -4.14
N LYS A 218 -8.52 -13.93 -4.88
CA LYS A 218 -9.60 -13.47 -5.76
C LYS A 218 -10.92 -13.60 -5.02
N THR A 219 -11.67 -12.50 -4.93
CA THR A 219 -12.98 -12.49 -4.27
C THR A 219 -14.07 -13.05 -5.19
N SER A 220 -15.25 -13.31 -4.64
CA SER A 220 -16.47 -13.67 -5.38
C SER A 220 -16.93 -12.60 -6.38
N PHE A 221 -16.39 -11.37 -6.32
CA PHE A 221 -16.62 -10.28 -7.26
C PHE A 221 -15.51 -10.16 -8.33
N GLU A 222 -14.62 -11.15 -8.41
CA GLU A 222 -13.51 -11.25 -9.37
C GLU A 222 -12.38 -10.22 -9.22
N ASP A 223 -12.43 -9.35 -8.22
CA ASP A 223 -11.31 -8.48 -7.80
C ASP A 223 -10.23 -9.25 -7.03
N TRP A 224 -8.98 -8.83 -7.21
CA TRP A 224 -7.85 -9.32 -6.40
C TRP A 224 -7.63 -8.43 -5.20
N ARG A 225 -7.39 -9.05 -4.04
CA ARG A 225 -7.05 -8.36 -2.80
C ARG A 225 -5.85 -8.99 -2.14
N GLU A 226 -5.18 -8.18 -1.32
CA GLU A 226 -4.08 -8.64 -0.48
C GLU A 226 -4.43 -8.51 1.00
N TRP A 227 -3.92 -9.44 1.80
CA TRP A 227 -4.03 -9.38 3.24
C TRP A 227 -2.84 -10.05 3.92
N SER A 228 -2.17 -9.34 4.83
CA SER A 228 -1.17 -9.93 5.70
C SER A 228 -1.85 -10.63 6.87
N VAL A 229 -1.86 -11.96 6.87
CA VAL A 229 -2.43 -12.78 7.94
C VAL A 229 -1.36 -13.10 9.00
N PRO A 230 -1.60 -12.80 10.29
CA PRO A 230 -0.73 -13.25 11.37
C PRO A 230 -0.76 -14.78 11.52
N MET A 231 0.41 -15.41 11.70
CA MET A 231 0.48 -16.87 11.92
C MET A 231 -0.27 -17.31 13.19
N ALA A 232 -0.46 -16.43 14.16
CA ALA A 232 -1.22 -16.72 15.37
C ALA A 232 -2.70 -17.07 15.11
N MET A 233 -3.29 -16.58 14.01
CA MET A 233 -4.69 -16.89 13.61
C MET A 233 -4.88 -18.35 13.18
N PHE A 234 -3.78 -19.09 12.94
CA PHE A 234 -3.81 -20.52 12.62
C PHE A 234 -3.83 -21.41 13.87
N SER A 235 -3.79 -20.82 15.07
CA SER A 235 -3.92 -21.57 16.32
C SER A 235 -5.37 -22.06 16.52
N GLY A 236 -5.52 -23.22 17.16
CA GLY A 236 -6.84 -23.78 17.48
C GLY A 236 -7.66 -24.13 16.23
N SER A 237 -8.93 -23.67 16.20
CA SER A 237 -9.89 -24.02 15.14
C SER A 237 -9.74 -23.19 13.86
N CYS A 238 -8.95 -22.10 13.87
CA CYS A 238 -8.85 -21.12 12.77
C CYS A 238 -10.21 -20.47 12.38
N ASP A 239 -11.16 -20.33 13.30
CA ASP A 239 -12.48 -19.73 13.00
C ASP A 239 -12.37 -18.25 12.62
N GLU A 240 -11.53 -17.50 13.32
CA GLU A 240 -11.27 -16.07 13.06
C GLU A 240 -10.71 -15.85 11.64
N LEU A 241 -9.69 -16.62 11.26
CA LEU A 241 -9.11 -16.62 9.91
C LEU A 241 -10.19 -16.77 8.83
N ARG A 242 -11.04 -17.79 8.98
CA ARG A 242 -12.10 -18.06 8.00
C ARG A 242 -13.16 -16.98 8.00
N SER A 243 -13.54 -16.46 9.16
CA SER A 243 -14.52 -15.38 9.27
C SER A 243 -14.07 -14.13 8.51
N ILE A 244 -12.77 -13.78 8.61
CA ILE A 244 -12.19 -12.62 7.92
C ILE A 244 -12.09 -12.88 6.41
N LEU A 245 -11.61 -14.06 5.99
CA LEU A 245 -11.55 -14.40 4.56
C LEU A 245 -12.94 -14.39 3.90
N LEU A 246 -13.96 -14.96 4.57
CA LEU A 246 -15.34 -14.93 4.10
C LEU A 246 -15.91 -13.51 4.00
N SER A 247 -15.61 -12.63 4.97
CA SER A 247 -16.08 -11.24 4.92
C SER A 247 -15.41 -10.41 3.81
N MET A 248 -14.19 -10.79 3.41
CA MET A 248 -13.49 -10.23 2.26
C MET A 248 -13.89 -10.85 0.92
N GLY A 249 -14.82 -11.81 0.91
CA GLY A 249 -15.37 -12.42 -0.30
C GLY A 249 -14.63 -13.67 -0.80
N VAL A 250 -13.78 -14.29 0.01
CA VAL A 250 -13.21 -15.61 -0.31
C VAL A 250 -14.27 -16.69 -0.13
N GLU A 251 -14.47 -17.53 -1.14
CA GLU A 251 -15.35 -18.69 -1.02
C GLU A 251 -14.58 -19.87 -0.42
N ILE A 252 -15.17 -20.60 0.54
CA ILE A 252 -14.52 -21.73 1.21
C ILE A 252 -15.45 -22.94 1.20
N HIS A 253 -14.96 -24.09 0.75
CA HIS A 253 -15.72 -25.33 0.75
C HIS A 253 -15.93 -25.84 2.20
N PRO A 254 -17.19 -26.01 2.67
CA PRO A 254 -17.47 -26.33 4.07
C PRO A 254 -16.81 -27.61 4.58
N LYS A 255 -16.67 -28.62 3.71
CA LYS A 255 -16.07 -29.92 4.07
C LYS A 255 -14.55 -29.93 4.02
N ASN A 256 -13.92 -28.97 3.33
CA ASN A 256 -12.47 -28.94 3.11
C ASN A 256 -11.79 -27.80 3.88
N LYS A 257 -12.47 -27.21 4.87
CA LYS A 257 -12.00 -26.06 5.66
C LYS A 257 -10.65 -26.26 6.36
N ALA A 258 -10.31 -27.50 6.73
CA ALA A 258 -9.01 -27.82 7.33
C ALA A 258 -7.86 -27.80 6.30
N ALA A 259 -8.16 -28.17 5.04
CA ALA A 259 -7.17 -28.15 3.97
C ALA A 259 -6.75 -26.72 3.60
N LEU A 260 -7.59 -25.71 3.86
CA LEU A 260 -7.23 -24.30 3.67
C LEU A 260 -6.11 -23.86 4.63
N SER A 261 -6.23 -24.18 5.91
CA SER A 261 -5.20 -23.81 6.89
C SER A 261 -3.91 -24.59 6.67
N GLU A 262 -4.00 -25.86 6.28
CA GLU A 262 -2.84 -26.68 5.88
C GLU A 262 -2.15 -26.12 4.62
N TYR A 263 -2.93 -25.75 3.60
CA TYR A 263 -2.42 -25.12 2.38
C TYR A 263 -1.60 -23.87 2.71
N ILE A 264 -2.18 -22.90 3.41
CA ILE A 264 -1.49 -21.62 3.70
C ILE A 264 -0.24 -21.84 4.57
N GLN A 265 -0.31 -22.70 5.59
CA GLN A 265 0.82 -22.95 6.48
C GLN A 265 1.98 -23.68 5.79
N SER A 266 1.69 -24.55 4.82
CA SER A 266 2.69 -25.26 4.03
C SER A 266 3.38 -24.37 2.98
N GLN A 267 2.87 -23.16 2.73
CA GLN A 267 3.52 -22.23 1.80
C GLN A 267 4.77 -21.57 2.41
N HIS A 268 5.86 -21.62 1.64
CA HIS A 268 7.16 -21.04 1.98
C HIS A 268 7.67 -20.12 0.86
N PRO A 269 6.99 -19.00 0.56
CA PRO A 269 7.46 -18.06 -0.45
C PRO A 269 8.85 -17.54 -0.09
N LYS A 270 9.67 -17.17 -1.09
CA LYS A 270 11.03 -16.63 -0.87
C LYS A 270 11.01 -15.14 -0.50
N LYS A 271 10.00 -14.38 -0.95
CA LYS A 271 9.85 -12.96 -0.62
C LYS A 271 9.67 -12.79 0.89
N ARG A 272 10.34 -11.79 1.46
CA ARG A 272 10.26 -11.41 2.88
C ARG A 272 9.83 -9.96 2.95
N MET A 273 8.86 -9.67 3.81
CA MET A 273 8.34 -8.31 3.99
C MET A 273 8.22 -7.98 5.47
N LEU A 274 8.32 -6.69 5.78
CA LEU A 274 8.06 -6.15 7.10
C LEU A 274 6.56 -5.94 7.27
N SER A 275 6.02 -6.35 8.41
CA SER A 275 4.60 -6.20 8.76
C SER A 275 4.50 -5.05 9.75
N ALA A 276 4.08 -3.88 9.28
CA ALA A 276 3.78 -2.74 10.13
C ALA A 276 2.46 -2.99 10.86
N THR A 277 2.45 -2.90 12.19
CA THR A 277 1.24 -3.09 13.01
C THR A 277 0.50 -1.79 13.29
N GLN A 278 1.04 -0.67 12.82
CA GLN A 278 0.53 0.67 13.04
C GLN A 278 0.78 1.55 11.80
N THR A 279 -0.04 2.59 11.62
CA THR A 279 0.16 3.64 10.63
C THR A 279 1.30 4.57 11.05
N GLY A 280 1.83 5.35 10.10
CA GLY A 280 2.92 6.30 10.32
C GLY A 280 4.28 5.78 9.89
N TRP A 281 5.36 6.34 10.42
CA TRP A 281 6.73 5.97 10.02
C TRP A 281 7.12 4.57 10.49
N SER A 282 7.66 3.76 9.57
CA SER A 282 8.40 2.53 9.83
C SER A 282 9.66 2.54 8.96
N GLY A 283 10.80 2.82 9.59
CA GLY A 283 12.05 3.06 8.88
C GLY A 283 11.95 4.26 7.94
N ASP A 284 12.21 4.02 6.65
CA ASP A 284 12.12 5.01 5.56
C ASP A 284 10.79 4.95 4.79
N SER A 285 9.80 4.21 5.30
CA SER A 285 8.47 4.10 4.72
C SER A 285 7.42 4.73 5.62
N PHE A 286 6.44 5.38 5.02
CA PHE A 286 5.24 5.90 5.69
C PHE A 286 4.05 4.98 5.41
N ILE A 287 3.45 4.44 6.46
CA ILE A 287 2.41 3.41 6.40
C ILE A 287 1.04 4.06 6.53
N LEU A 288 0.21 3.90 5.50
CA LEU A 288 -1.22 4.19 5.51
C LEU A 288 -2.01 2.87 5.60
N PRO A 289 -3.32 2.90 5.93
CA PRO A 289 -4.12 1.67 5.99
C PRO A 289 -4.21 0.92 4.65
N ASP A 290 -4.17 1.66 3.54
CA ASP A 290 -4.39 1.19 2.17
C ASP A 290 -3.19 1.42 1.25
N ALA A 291 -2.15 2.11 1.72
CA ALA A 291 -0.96 2.43 0.94
C ALA A 291 0.32 2.42 1.78
N VAL A 292 1.45 2.27 1.12
CA VAL A 292 2.77 2.48 1.72
C VAL A 292 3.56 3.41 0.82
N ILE A 293 4.10 4.47 1.39
CA ILE A 293 4.87 5.51 0.69
C ILE A 293 6.33 5.38 1.11
N GLY A 294 7.27 5.57 0.17
CA GLY A 294 8.71 5.58 0.46
C GLY A 294 9.51 4.49 -0.27
N ASN A 295 10.83 4.54 -0.14
CA ASN A 295 11.76 3.71 -0.94
C ASN A 295 11.60 2.21 -0.66
N SER A 296 11.25 1.84 0.57
CA SER A 296 11.06 0.45 0.98
C SER A 296 9.60 -0.01 0.90
N ALA A 297 8.70 0.75 0.24
CA ALA A 297 7.27 0.43 0.19
C ALA A 297 6.97 -0.99 -0.31
N SER A 298 7.71 -1.47 -1.32
CA SER A 298 7.56 -2.83 -1.86
C SER A 298 7.93 -3.97 -0.89
N ALA A 299 8.60 -3.62 0.22
CA ALA A 299 9.07 -4.52 1.26
C ALA A 299 8.26 -4.42 2.56
N VAL A 300 7.25 -3.55 2.64
CA VAL A 300 6.41 -3.37 3.85
C VAL A 300 4.94 -3.60 3.52
N VAL A 301 4.22 -4.23 4.44
CA VAL A 301 2.76 -4.36 4.38
C VAL A 301 2.15 -3.99 5.72
N PHE A 302 1.01 -3.32 5.69
CA PHE A 302 0.25 -3.06 6.91
C PHE A 302 -0.51 -4.32 7.35
N GLN A 303 -0.27 -4.76 8.59
CA GLN A 303 -0.89 -5.92 9.20
C GLN A 303 -1.71 -5.48 10.41
N SER A 304 -3.01 -5.28 10.20
CA SER A 304 -3.96 -5.03 11.28
C SER A 304 -4.71 -6.32 11.64
N ALA A 305 -4.89 -6.56 12.94
CA ALA A 305 -5.76 -7.63 13.44
C ALA A 305 -7.27 -7.31 13.28
N GLU A 306 -7.60 -6.03 13.07
CA GLU A 306 -8.97 -5.55 12.95
C GLU A 306 -9.19 -4.91 11.57
N THR A 307 -10.31 -5.23 10.92
CA THR A 307 -10.79 -4.53 9.72
C THR A 307 -11.15 -3.10 10.14
N ARG A 308 -10.25 -2.13 9.91
CA ARG A 308 -10.53 -0.74 10.30
C ARG A 308 -11.52 -0.10 9.33
N SER A 309 -12.33 0.82 9.86
CA SER A 309 -13.20 1.69 9.08
C SER A 309 -12.38 2.48 8.05
N ASN A 310 -12.98 2.74 6.89
CA ASN A 310 -12.48 3.67 5.85
C ASN A 310 -12.38 5.10 6.43
N ASP A 311 -11.38 5.33 7.27
CA ASP A 311 -11.08 6.62 7.89
C ASP A 311 -10.26 7.50 6.93
N TYR A 312 -9.33 6.85 6.21
CA TYR A 312 -8.55 7.40 5.12
C TYR A 312 -9.32 7.07 3.84
N THR A 313 -9.90 8.09 3.22
CA THR A 313 -10.65 7.96 1.97
C THR A 313 -10.13 8.99 1.00
N THR A 314 -10.24 8.71 -0.30
CA THR A 314 -9.85 9.65 -1.36
C THR A 314 -11.04 9.95 -2.26
N ALA A 315 -11.19 11.23 -2.62
CA ALA A 315 -12.16 11.70 -3.61
C ALA A 315 -11.67 12.99 -4.26
N GLY A 316 -11.91 13.13 -5.57
CA GLY A 316 -11.58 14.33 -6.32
C GLY A 316 -10.12 14.39 -6.77
N SER A 317 -9.55 15.59 -6.94
CA SER A 317 -8.17 15.80 -7.41
C SER A 317 -7.40 16.80 -6.54
N ILE A 318 -6.07 16.68 -6.55
CA ILE A 318 -5.19 17.60 -5.81
C ILE A 318 -5.30 19.04 -6.33
N GLU A 319 -5.50 19.23 -7.63
CA GLU A 319 -5.68 20.55 -8.25
C GLU A 319 -6.98 21.20 -7.76
N GLU A 320 -8.09 20.45 -7.78
CA GLU A 320 -9.37 20.94 -7.28
C GLU A 320 -9.33 21.18 -5.77
N TRP A 321 -8.65 20.33 -5.00
CA TRP A 321 -8.41 20.57 -3.58
C TRP A 321 -7.60 21.84 -3.32
N ARG A 322 -6.52 22.04 -4.08
CA ARG A 322 -5.68 23.24 -3.98
C ARG A 322 -6.50 24.49 -4.27
N ASP A 323 -7.28 24.47 -5.35
CA ASP A 323 -8.00 25.64 -5.83
C ASP A 323 -9.26 25.93 -4.98
N GLU A 324 -9.97 24.90 -4.51
CA GLU A 324 -11.21 25.07 -3.75
C GLU A 324 -11.02 25.11 -2.21
N ILE A 325 -9.90 24.64 -1.67
CA ILE A 325 -9.65 24.60 -0.21
C ILE A 325 -8.38 25.34 0.16
N ALA A 326 -7.22 24.95 -0.38
CA ALA A 326 -5.93 25.50 0.06
C ALA A 326 -5.77 26.98 -0.33
N ALA A 327 -6.19 27.38 -1.53
CA ALA A 327 -6.12 28.76 -2.01
C ALA A 327 -6.93 29.73 -1.11
N LYS A 328 -8.01 29.24 -0.50
CA LYS A 328 -8.83 30.01 0.45
C LYS A 328 -8.10 30.31 1.76
N ALA A 329 -6.98 29.65 2.05
CA ALA A 329 -6.14 29.92 3.21
C ALA A 329 -5.31 31.21 3.06
N VAL A 330 -5.11 31.70 1.83
CA VAL A 330 -4.46 32.99 1.59
C VAL A 330 -5.29 34.09 2.26
N ASP A 331 -4.61 34.92 3.06
CA ASP A 331 -5.19 35.94 3.93
C ASP A 331 -6.17 35.43 5.00
N ASN A 332 -6.23 34.12 5.27
CA ASN A 332 -7.04 33.52 6.33
C ASN A 332 -6.15 32.70 7.29
N PRO A 333 -5.55 33.34 8.31
CA PRO A 333 -4.53 32.72 9.15
C PRO A 333 -5.03 31.51 9.96
N ILE A 334 -6.30 31.47 10.38
CA ILE A 334 -6.86 30.30 11.07
C ILE A 334 -6.94 29.08 10.12
N LEU A 335 -7.34 29.29 8.87
CA LEU A 335 -7.38 28.23 7.87
C LEU A 335 -5.96 27.77 7.51
N ALA A 336 -5.03 28.70 7.30
CA ALA A 336 -3.63 28.38 7.04
C ALA A 336 -3.00 27.58 8.18
N LEU A 337 -3.28 27.96 9.44
CA LEU A 337 -2.82 27.24 10.62
C LEU A 337 -3.43 25.83 10.71
N ALA A 338 -4.72 25.69 10.39
CA ALA A 338 -5.40 24.39 10.39
C ALA A 338 -4.82 23.44 9.33
N LEU A 339 -4.61 23.91 8.11
CA LEU A 339 -3.98 23.12 7.05
C LEU A 339 -2.54 22.75 7.42
N SER A 340 -1.78 23.69 7.99
CA SER A 340 -0.43 23.43 8.49
C SER A 340 -0.43 22.32 9.55
N ALA A 341 -1.36 22.39 10.51
CA ALA A 341 -1.56 21.34 11.52
C ALA A 341 -1.86 19.97 10.90
N GLY A 342 -2.62 19.95 9.80
CA GLY A 342 -2.91 18.74 9.04
C GLY A 342 -1.67 18.06 8.45
N PHE A 343 -0.68 18.84 8.00
CA PHE A 343 0.59 18.31 7.47
C PHE A 343 1.66 18.03 8.54
N SER A 344 1.47 18.49 9.78
CA SER A 344 2.50 18.39 10.81
C SER A 344 2.79 16.95 11.26
N GLY A 345 1.82 16.02 11.16
CA GLY A 345 1.96 14.65 11.66
C GLY A 345 3.25 13.95 11.21
N PRO A 346 3.48 13.79 9.89
CA PRO A 346 4.68 13.15 9.36
C PRO A 346 5.98 13.86 9.74
N LEU A 347 5.94 15.17 9.97
CA LEU A 347 7.12 15.97 10.30
C LEU A 347 7.57 15.79 11.75
N LEU A 348 6.73 15.24 12.63
CA LEU A 348 7.05 15.06 14.05
C LEU A 348 8.26 14.15 14.23
N GLU A 349 8.31 13.02 13.52
CA GLU A 349 9.47 12.12 13.59
C GLU A 349 10.74 12.78 13.05
N LEU A 350 10.63 13.44 11.89
CA LEU A 350 11.77 14.09 11.23
C LEU A 350 12.37 15.24 12.06
N THR A 351 11.56 15.84 12.92
CA THR A 351 11.97 16.92 13.83
C THR A 351 12.23 16.45 15.25
N ASN A 352 12.13 15.14 15.52
CA ASN A 352 12.28 14.54 16.86
C ASN A 352 11.36 15.20 17.91
N THR A 353 10.10 15.41 17.54
CA THR A 353 9.05 16.00 18.39
C THR A 353 8.02 14.93 18.75
N ASP A 354 7.73 14.75 20.05
CA ASP A 354 6.80 13.70 20.53
C ASP A 354 5.32 13.95 20.17
N GLY A 355 4.96 15.20 19.86
CA GLY A 355 3.60 15.60 19.53
C GLY A 355 3.34 17.07 19.79
N GLY A 356 2.10 17.48 19.61
CA GLY A 356 1.65 18.85 19.85
C GLY A 356 0.23 19.05 19.37
N GLY A 357 -0.27 20.28 19.47
CA GLY A 357 -1.58 20.57 18.90
C GLY A 357 -2.10 21.98 19.15
N PHE A 358 -3.20 22.27 18.47
CA PHE A 358 -3.95 23.50 18.64
C PHE A 358 -5.37 23.17 19.10
N HIS A 359 -5.88 23.98 20.03
CA HIS A 359 -7.28 23.98 20.42
C HIS A 359 -7.93 25.29 19.98
N PHE A 360 -8.79 25.21 18.97
CA PHE A 360 -9.54 26.35 18.46
C PHE A 360 -10.77 26.60 19.32
N PHE A 361 -10.87 27.80 19.89
CA PHE A 361 -12.01 28.19 20.71
C PHE A 361 -12.60 29.54 20.31
N ASP A 362 -13.92 29.64 20.38
CA ASP A 362 -14.76 30.85 20.28
C ASP A 362 -16.24 30.43 20.40
N ASN A 363 -17.18 31.37 20.39
CA ASN A 363 -18.62 31.11 20.32
C ASN A 363 -19.02 30.18 19.15
N SER A 364 -20.17 29.51 19.27
CA SER A 364 -20.72 28.66 18.21
C SER A 364 -20.82 29.37 16.85
N SER A 365 -20.79 28.57 15.77
CA SER A 365 -20.93 29.05 14.38
C SER A 365 -19.83 30.02 13.91
N SER A 366 -18.64 29.97 14.50
CA SER A 366 -17.51 30.82 14.13
C SER A 366 -16.58 30.27 13.04
N GLY A 367 -16.80 29.06 12.51
CA GLY A 367 -15.93 28.46 11.48
C GLY A 367 -14.81 27.54 12.01
N LYS A 368 -14.78 27.25 13.32
CA LYS A 368 -13.84 26.29 13.95
C LYS A 368 -13.89 24.91 13.29
N THR A 369 -15.07 24.27 13.32
CA THR A 369 -15.26 22.93 12.75
C THR A 369 -14.97 22.91 11.26
N THR A 370 -15.25 23.98 10.53
CA THR A 370 -14.87 24.09 9.11
C THR A 370 -13.36 24.12 8.90
N SER A 371 -12.62 24.79 9.80
CA SER A 371 -11.15 24.78 9.76
C SER A 371 -10.60 23.38 10.06
N VAL A 372 -11.19 22.68 11.03
CA VAL A 372 -10.86 21.27 11.32
C VAL A 372 -11.17 20.37 10.13
N ASP A 373 -12.33 20.54 9.48
CA ASP A 373 -12.72 19.77 8.29
C ASP A 373 -11.76 19.99 7.12
N ALA A 374 -11.30 21.22 6.91
CA ALA A 374 -10.28 21.51 5.91
C ALA A 374 -8.98 20.78 6.21
N ALA A 375 -8.53 20.73 7.47
CA ALA A 375 -7.34 19.96 7.85
C ALA A 375 -7.55 18.45 7.66
N CYS A 376 -8.71 17.91 8.04
CA CYS A 376 -9.07 16.50 7.82
C CYS A 376 -8.99 16.10 6.34
N SER A 377 -9.38 17.01 5.44
CA SER A 377 -9.43 16.74 4.00
C SER A 377 -8.09 16.36 3.38
N ILE A 378 -6.98 16.69 4.03
CA ILE A 378 -5.64 16.23 3.62
C ILE A 378 -5.55 14.70 3.64
N TRP A 379 -6.17 14.08 4.64
CA TRP A 379 -6.05 12.65 4.94
C TRP A 379 -7.29 11.82 4.59
N GLY A 380 -8.48 12.41 4.67
CA GLY A 380 -9.72 11.68 4.48
C GLY A 380 -10.97 12.54 4.50
N GLY A 381 -12.11 11.91 4.20
CA GLY A 381 -13.41 12.59 4.12
C GLY A 381 -14.01 12.90 5.50
N ALA A 382 -15.32 13.18 5.52
CA ALA A 382 -16.05 13.59 6.73
C ALA A 382 -15.96 12.61 7.91
N LYS A 383 -15.62 11.35 7.66
CA LYS A 383 -15.44 10.33 8.69
C LYS A 383 -14.06 10.35 9.35
N TYR A 384 -13.11 11.17 8.89
CA TYR A 384 -11.77 11.25 9.48
C TYR A 384 -11.81 11.89 10.88
N ARG A 385 -12.60 12.96 11.04
CA ARG A 385 -12.77 13.70 12.30
C ARG A 385 -13.35 12.80 13.40
N ARG A 386 -12.92 13.00 14.65
CA ARG A 386 -13.40 12.26 15.82
C ARG A 386 -14.11 13.21 16.79
N SER A 387 -15.07 12.69 17.55
CA SER A 387 -15.68 13.43 18.67
C SER A 387 -14.81 13.27 19.91
N TRP A 388 -14.75 14.32 20.73
CA TRP A 388 -14.19 14.27 22.07
C TRP A 388 -14.97 13.41 23.06
N LYS A 389 -16.20 12.99 22.70
CA LYS A 389 -17.03 12.07 23.46
C LYS A 389 -16.47 10.65 23.44
N SER A 390 -15.38 10.45 24.16
CA SER A 390 -14.68 9.18 24.30
C SER A 390 -14.05 9.10 25.68
N THR A 391 -13.82 7.88 26.17
CA THR A 391 -13.05 7.67 27.40
C THR A 391 -11.55 7.83 27.13
N ALA A 392 -10.75 8.07 28.16
CA ALA A 392 -9.28 8.10 28.01
C ALA A 392 -8.70 6.85 27.32
N ASN A 393 -9.26 5.65 27.57
CA ASN A 393 -8.82 4.42 26.89
C ASN A 393 -9.26 4.40 25.42
N GLY A 394 -10.46 4.90 25.12
CA GLY A 394 -10.92 5.04 23.74
C GLY A 394 -10.04 6.02 22.96
N MET A 395 -9.63 7.13 23.58
CA MET A 395 -8.72 8.10 22.98
C MET A 395 -7.31 7.52 22.76
N GLU A 396 -6.82 6.66 23.65
CA GLU A 396 -5.56 5.92 23.46
C GLU A 396 -5.59 5.07 22.17
N ALA A 397 -6.70 4.34 21.94
CA ALA A 397 -6.88 3.54 20.73
C ALA A 397 -6.99 4.40 19.47
N ILE A 398 -7.70 5.54 19.55
CA ILE A 398 -7.80 6.51 18.45
C ILE A 398 -6.41 7.08 18.14
N ALA A 399 -5.67 7.61 19.12
CA ALA A 399 -4.36 8.20 18.87
C ALA A 399 -3.36 7.20 18.24
N THR A 400 -3.39 5.94 18.69
CA THR A 400 -2.60 4.85 18.11
C THR A 400 -2.96 4.61 16.63
N ALA A 401 -4.22 4.77 16.24
CA ALA A 401 -4.68 4.59 14.87
C ALA A 401 -4.30 5.76 13.93
N PHE A 402 -3.96 6.92 14.47
CA PHE A 402 -3.59 8.13 13.74
C PHE A 402 -2.13 8.52 13.98
N ASN A 403 -1.26 7.53 14.22
CA ASN A 403 0.15 7.77 14.45
C ASN A 403 0.84 8.35 13.21
N ASP A 404 1.69 9.33 13.47
CA ASP A 404 2.33 10.24 12.52
C ASP A 404 1.35 10.97 11.59
N SER A 405 0.09 11.09 11.99
CA SER A 405 -0.98 11.77 11.23
C SER A 405 -1.65 12.88 12.06
N LEU A 406 -2.61 13.57 11.44
CA LEU A 406 -3.49 14.51 12.12
C LEU A 406 -4.47 13.78 13.06
N LEU A 407 -4.53 14.19 14.33
CA LEU A 407 -5.59 13.78 15.25
C LEU A 407 -6.62 14.91 15.36
N ALA A 408 -7.64 14.88 14.51
CA ALA A 408 -8.69 15.88 14.49
C ALA A 408 -9.84 15.55 15.47
N LEU A 409 -10.02 16.38 16.49
CA LEU A 409 -11.01 16.20 17.55
C LEU A 409 -11.99 17.38 17.59
N ASP A 410 -13.27 17.12 17.44
CA ASP A 410 -14.31 18.17 17.41
C ASP A 410 -15.16 18.12 18.68
N GLU A 411 -15.58 19.31 19.12
CA GLU A 411 -16.50 19.52 20.23
C GLU A 411 -16.01 18.98 21.58
N ILE A 412 -14.92 19.57 22.11
CA ILE A 412 -14.36 19.22 23.44
C ILE A 412 -15.39 19.32 24.58
N GLY A 413 -16.46 20.12 24.40
CA GLY A 413 -17.55 20.25 25.37
C GLY A 413 -18.33 18.94 25.61
N GLU A 414 -18.23 17.96 24.71
CA GLU A 414 -18.86 16.63 24.89
C GLU A 414 -18.02 15.68 25.76
N ALA A 415 -16.76 16.01 26.07
CA ALA A 415 -15.93 15.21 26.96
C ALA A 415 -16.33 15.37 28.43
N ASP A 416 -16.05 14.36 29.26
CA ASP A 416 -16.09 14.54 30.71
C ASP A 416 -15.00 15.56 31.11
N PRO A 417 -15.36 16.71 31.71
CA PRO A 417 -14.39 17.72 32.13
C PRO A 417 -13.27 17.17 33.04
N LYS A 418 -13.53 16.09 33.78
CA LYS A 418 -12.52 15.43 34.63
C LYS A 418 -11.47 14.66 33.83
N GLU A 419 -11.79 14.21 32.63
CA GLU A 419 -10.89 13.43 31.77
C GLU A 419 -10.07 14.31 30.82
N VAL A 420 -10.56 15.50 30.44
CA VAL A 420 -9.94 16.40 29.44
C VAL A 420 -8.45 16.61 29.71
N GLY A 421 -8.08 17.01 30.94
CA GLY A 421 -6.68 17.27 31.27
C GLY A 421 -5.79 16.03 31.16
N ALA A 422 -6.31 14.85 31.48
CA ALA A 422 -5.59 13.59 31.35
C ALA A 422 -5.42 13.18 29.88
N VAL A 423 -6.46 13.41 29.06
CA VAL A 423 -6.42 13.14 27.62
C VAL A 423 -5.45 14.06 26.89
N VAL A 424 -5.42 15.36 27.20
CA VAL A 424 -4.44 16.29 26.61
C VAL A 424 -3.01 15.87 26.95
N TYR A 425 -2.77 15.43 28.18
CA TYR A 425 -1.47 14.86 28.56
C TYR A 425 -1.14 13.58 27.81
N LEU A 426 -2.12 12.67 27.69
CA LEU A 426 -1.99 11.40 27.01
C LEU A 426 -1.57 11.62 25.55
N ILE A 427 -2.33 12.43 24.81
CA ILE A 427 -2.09 12.76 23.41
C ILE A 427 -0.69 13.35 23.23
N GLY A 428 -0.33 14.39 24.00
CA GLY A 428 0.95 15.09 23.85
C GLY A 428 2.17 14.32 24.37
N ASN A 429 1.99 13.23 25.12
CA ASN A 429 3.10 12.36 25.54
C ASN A 429 3.36 11.21 24.57
N GLY A 430 2.44 10.93 23.65
CA GLY A 430 2.64 9.90 22.64
C GLY A 430 2.69 8.46 23.17
N ARG A 431 2.20 8.20 24.39
CA ARG A 431 2.34 6.89 25.05
C ARG A 431 1.11 6.51 25.87
N GLY A 432 0.66 5.28 25.66
CA GLY A 432 -0.41 4.64 26.41
C GLY A 432 -0.01 4.29 27.84
N LYS A 433 -0.98 3.85 28.62
CA LYS A 433 -0.71 3.43 30.00
C LYS A 433 -0.12 2.02 30.03
N GLN A 434 0.90 1.80 30.87
CA GLN A 434 1.44 0.47 31.11
C GLN A 434 0.35 -0.48 31.65
N ARG A 435 0.29 -1.69 31.10
CA ARG A 435 -0.60 -2.77 31.53
C ARG A 435 0.19 -4.04 31.84
N ALA A 436 -0.32 -4.86 32.75
CA ALA A 436 0.17 -6.21 32.95
C ALA A 436 -0.42 -7.14 31.89
N SER A 437 0.36 -8.16 31.51
CA SER A 437 -0.06 -9.26 30.64
C SER A 437 -0.75 -10.35 31.47
N LYS A 438 -1.34 -11.34 30.78
CA LYS A 438 -1.98 -12.50 31.44
C LYS A 438 -1.01 -13.31 32.29
N THR A 439 0.29 -13.22 32.01
CA THR A 439 1.37 -13.91 32.74
C THR A 439 2.00 -13.06 33.84
N GLY A 440 1.49 -11.85 34.08
CA GLY A 440 2.04 -10.91 35.05
C GLY A 440 3.22 -10.07 34.54
N ALA A 441 3.79 -10.40 33.37
CA ALA A 441 4.81 -9.58 32.71
C ALA A 441 4.24 -8.25 32.20
N ALA A 442 5.05 -7.22 32.05
CA ALA A 442 4.65 -5.95 31.44
C ALA A 442 4.27 -6.15 29.96
N ARG A 443 3.08 -5.71 29.54
CA ARG A 443 2.72 -5.62 28.11
C ARG A 443 3.50 -4.50 27.44
N GLU A 444 3.64 -4.59 26.13
CA GLU A 444 4.13 -3.48 25.34
C GLU A 444 3.19 -2.26 25.47
N ILE A 445 3.79 -1.07 25.57
CA ILE A 445 3.06 0.20 25.67
C ILE A 445 2.73 0.66 24.26
N ALA A 446 1.45 0.95 23.99
CA ALA A 446 1.05 1.63 22.75
C ALA A 446 1.74 2.99 22.64
N ARG A 447 2.28 3.31 21.48
CA ARG A 447 2.95 4.59 21.22
C ARG A 447 2.31 5.27 20.04
N TRP A 448 2.33 6.59 20.01
CA TRP A 448 1.95 7.37 18.85
C TRP A 448 2.68 8.71 18.86
N ARG A 449 2.71 9.39 17.72
CA ARG A 449 3.09 10.78 17.56
C ARG A 449 1.99 11.40 16.71
N CYS A 450 1.19 12.29 17.28
CA CYS A 450 0.09 12.91 16.54
C CYS A 450 0.19 14.41 16.68
N PHE A 451 -0.17 15.13 15.60
CA PHE A 451 -0.47 16.54 15.73
C PHE A 451 -1.98 16.69 15.94
N ALA A 452 -2.38 17.16 17.12
CA ALA A 452 -3.78 17.26 17.47
C ALA A 452 -4.37 18.60 17.03
N LEU A 453 -5.54 18.56 16.39
CA LEU A 453 -6.32 19.75 16.08
C LEU A 453 -7.69 19.61 16.73
N SER A 454 -7.94 20.42 17.75
CA SER A 454 -9.15 20.38 18.54
C SER A 454 -10.03 21.61 18.30
N SER A 455 -11.34 21.47 18.49
CA SER A 455 -12.28 22.60 18.54
C SER A 455 -13.13 22.61 19.83
N GLY A 456 -13.64 23.78 20.22
CA GLY A 456 -14.53 23.95 21.36
C GLY A 456 -15.09 25.36 21.51
N GLU A 457 -16.00 25.56 22.46
CA GLU A 457 -16.50 26.90 22.80
C GLU A 457 -15.61 27.63 23.82
N ARG A 458 -14.85 26.89 24.62
CA ARG A 458 -14.10 27.40 25.78
C ARG A 458 -12.69 26.83 25.76
N THR A 459 -11.75 27.53 26.39
CA THR A 459 -10.37 27.05 26.55
C THR A 459 -10.32 25.74 27.32
N ILE A 460 -9.26 24.95 27.11
CA ILE A 460 -9.03 23.72 27.88
C ILE A 460 -8.99 24.02 29.38
N GLU A 461 -8.33 25.13 29.76
CA GLU A 461 -8.26 25.57 31.15
C GLU A 461 -9.63 25.82 31.77
N THR A 462 -10.53 26.48 31.05
CA THR A 462 -11.89 26.76 31.55
C THR A 462 -12.65 25.46 31.77
N ILE A 463 -12.54 24.49 30.85
CA ILE A 463 -13.23 23.21 30.97
C ILE A 463 -12.69 22.41 32.16
N MET A 464 -11.37 22.39 32.36
CA MET A 464 -10.76 21.74 33.53
C MET A 464 -11.18 22.40 34.85
N ALA A 465 -11.32 23.73 34.86
CA ALA A 465 -11.77 24.47 36.03
C ALA A 465 -13.21 24.11 36.46
N ASP A 466 -14.10 23.81 35.51
CA ASP A 466 -15.46 23.31 35.81
C ASP A 466 -15.44 22.00 36.63
N ALA A 467 -14.40 21.19 36.49
CA ALA A 467 -14.17 19.97 37.28
C ALA A 467 -13.39 20.20 38.58
N GLY A 468 -13.07 21.46 38.93
CA GLY A 468 -12.19 21.80 40.05
C GLY A 468 -10.72 21.41 39.83
N GLN A 469 -10.30 21.21 38.58
CA GLN A 469 -8.92 20.88 38.23
C GLN A 469 -8.14 22.15 37.87
N THR A 470 -6.85 22.16 38.20
CA THR A 470 -5.92 23.22 37.80
C THR A 470 -5.08 22.78 36.64
N THR A 471 -5.00 23.61 35.61
CA THR A 471 -4.10 23.39 34.47
C THR A 471 -2.66 23.53 34.93
N LYS A 472 -1.84 22.54 34.61
CA LYS A 472 -0.39 22.61 34.85
C LYS A 472 0.27 23.24 33.64
N ALA A 473 1.32 24.04 33.83
CA ALA A 473 2.06 24.67 32.72
C ALA A 473 2.49 23.68 31.61
N GLY A 474 2.77 22.42 31.97
CA GLY A 474 3.07 21.35 31.03
C GLY A 474 1.90 20.92 30.11
N GLN A 475 0.65 21.10 30.50
CA GLN A 475 -0.51 20.85 29.62
C GLN A 475 -0.64 21.91 28.54
N SER A 476 -0.50 23.18 28.94
CA SER A 476 -0.69 24.33 28.05
C SER A 476 0.31 24.37 26.89
N VAL A 477 1.51 23.78 27.07
CA VAL A 477 2.51 23.67 26.00
C VAL A 477 2.27 22.51 25.04
N ARG A 478 1.42 21.54 25.40
CA ARG A 478 1.12 20.36 24.56
C ARG A 478 -0.05 20.61 23.60
N MET A 479 -1.00 21.45 23.99
CA MET A 479 -2.11 21.89 23.14
C MET A 479 -2.38 23.36 23.42
N LEU A 480 -2.10 24.21 22.43
CA LEU A 480 -2.20 25.66 22.56
C LEU A 480 -3.65 26.11 22.29
N ASP A 481 -4.24 26.85 23.24
CA ASP A 481 -5.54 27.49 23.04
C ASP A 481 -5.40 28.68 22.07
N ILE A 482 -6.04 28.59 20.90
CA ILE A 482 -6.03 29.63 19.85
C ILE A 482 -7.45 30.20 19.69
N PRO A 483 -7.67 31.49 20.01
CA PRO A 483 -8.95 32.13 19.76
C PRO A 483 -9.14 32.32 18.25
N VAL A 484 -10.25 31.83 17.70
CA VAL A 484 -10.54 31.99 16.26
C VAL A 484 -11.26 33.29 15.93
N LYS A 485 -11.37 34.23 16.86
CA LYS A 485 -12.09 35.49 16.67
C LYS A 485 -11.35 36.42 15.70
N ARG A 486 -11.77 36.40 14.44
CA ARG A 486 -11.31 37.24 13.32
C ARG A 486 -12.44 38.15 12.84
N LYS A 487 -12.31 38.74 11.65
CA LYS A 487 -13.28 39.71 11.10
C LYS A 487 -14.68 39.13 10.84
N PHE A 488 -14.75 37.88 10.36
CA PHE A 488 -15.99 37.20 9.99
C PHE A 488 -16.08 35.80 10.62
N GLY A 489 -15.95 35.71 11.95
CA GLY A 489 -15.71 34.42 12.63
C GLY A 489 -14.24 34.06 12.52
N ALA A 490 -13.89 32.89 11.98
CA ALA A 490 -12.52 32.43 11.76
C ALA A 490 -11.82 33.08 10.55
N TRP A 491 -12.52 33.93 9.79
CA TRP A 491 -12.10 34.40 8.47
C TRP A 491 -11.82 35.91 8.44
N ASP A 492 -10.84 36.31 7.62
CA ASP A 492 -10.52 37.70 7.32
C ASP A 492 -10.83 38.06 5.86
N ASN A 493 -10.60 37.12 4.93
CA ASN A 493 -10.92 37.24 3.51
C ASN A 493 -11.97 36.19 3.10
N LEU A 494 -13.09 36.62 2.52
CA LEU A 494 -14.20 35.75 2.13
C LEU A 494 -14.06 35.19 0.71
N HIS A 495 -13.03 35.59 -0.05
CA HIS A 495 -12.76 35.11 -1.41
C HIS A 495 -14.00 35.13 -2.32
N GLY A 496 -14.76 36.24 -2.28
CA GLY A 496 -15.97 36.45 -3.07
C GLY A 496 -17.27 35.88 -2.48
N ALA A 497 -17.22 35.19 -1.34
CA ALA A 497 -18.44 34.77 -0.63
C ALA A 497 -19.16 35.96 0.03
N ALA A 498 -20.49 35.87 0.15
CA ALA A 498 -21.34 36.94 0.67
C ALA A 498 -21.11 37.23 2.16
N ASP A 499 -20.83 36.20 2.96
CA ASP A 499 -20.57 36.28 4.40
C ASP A 499 -19.73 35.08 4.88
N GLY A 500 -19.35 35.10 6.16
CA GLY A 500 -18.54 34.04 6.77
C GLY A 500 -19.22 32.68 6.82
N ALA A 501 -20.56 32.62 6.88
CA ALA A 501 -21.29 31.35 6.86
C ALA A 501 -21.24 30.73 5.47
N LYS A 502 -21.47 31.52 4.41
CA LYS A 502 -21.34 31.08 3.01
C LYS A 502 -19.92 30.69 2.64
N PHE A 503 -18.93 31.40 3.15
CA PHE A 503 -17.53 31.00 2.98
C PHE A 503 -17.27 29.64 3.64
N SER A 504 -17.75 29.43 4.87
CA SER A 504 -17.63 28.16 5.59
C SER A 504 -18.34 27.01 4.87
N ASP A 505 -19.54 27.26 4.34
CA ASP A 505 -20.30 26.30 3.52
C ASP A 505 -19.53 25.90 2.27
N SER A 506 -18.88 26.86 1.60
CA SER A 506 -18.08 26.59 0.40
C SER A 506 -16.94 25.62 0.70
N ILE A 507 -16.24 25.80 1.82
CA ILE A 507 -15.13 24.91 2.23
C ILE A 507 -15.68 23.54 2.59
N ARG A 508 -16.74 23.46 3.40
CA ARG A 508 -17.35 22.16 3.77
C ARG A 508 -17.84 21.38 2.55
N ASN A 509 -18.39 22.07 1.55
CA ASN A 509 -18.83 21.44 0.31
C ASN A 509 -17.66 20.97 -0.56
N ALA A 510 -16.57 21.75 -0.61
CA ALA A 510 -15.34 21.33 -1.28
C ALA A 510 -14.73 20.10 -0.60
N VAL A 511 -14.59 20.09 0.74
CA VAL A 511 -14.05 18.95 1.51
C VAL A 511 -14.82 17.64 1.27
N LYS A 512 -16.14 17.70 1.06
CA LYS A 512 -16.94 16.50 0.72
C LYS A 512 -16.57 15.88 -0.62
N LYS A 513 -16.11 16.70 -1.57
CA LYS A 513 -15.76 16.30 -2.94
C LYS A 513 -14.27 16.05 -3.11
N GLN A 514 -13.45 16.80 -2.36
CA GLN A 514 -12.00 16.90 -2.46
C GLN A 514 -11.38 16.52 -1.11
N HIS A 515 -10.91 15.27 -0.97
CA HIS A 515 -10.19 14.83 0.22
C HIS A 515 -9.29 13.61 -0.04
N GLY A 516 -8.37 13.33 0.90
CA GLY A 516 -7.43 12.20 0.82
C GLY A 516 -6.34 12.44 -0.21
N MET A 517 -5.69 13.60 -0.09
CA MET A 517 -4.81 14.19 -1.09
C MET A 517 -3.33 13.85 -0.90
N LEU A 518 -3.00 13.12 0.16
CA LEU A 518 -1.69 12.53 0.36
C LEU A 518 -1.54 11.31 -0.56
N ASP A 519 -0.96 11.52 -1.73
CA ASP A 519 -0.40 10.45 -2.56
C ASP A 519 1.14 10.41 -2.40
N GLY A 520 1.79 9.45 -3.07
CA GLY A 520 3.25 9.26 -2.98
C GLY A 520 4.11 10.42 -3.51
N ASN A 521 3.51 11.55 -3.92
CA ASN A 521 4.20 12.75 -4.39
C ASN A 521 4.33 13.86 -3.32
N PHE A 522 3.91 13.60 -2.07
CA PHE A 522 3.97 14.57 -0.97
C PHE A 522 5.28 14.59 -0.20
#